data_AF-Q8ZSY9-F1
#
_entry.id   AF-Q8ZSY9-F1
#
_cell.length_a   1.000
_cell.length_b   1.000
_cell.length_c   1.000
_cell.angle_alpha   90.00
_cell.angle_beta   90.00
_cell.angle_gamma   90.00
#
_symmetry.space_group_name_H-M   'P 1'
#
loop_
_entity.id
_entity.type
_entity.pdbx_description
1 polymer ?
#
loop_
_entity_poly.entity_id
_entity_poly.type
_entity_poly.pdbx_seq_one_letter_code
_entity_poly.pdbx_strand_id
1 'polypeptide(L)'
;MNRLFLLVIILFFILIFISFFINYLYMFFMDEKICYVNFNVACMSVENISGVVYGPCEYSGVIKVPPPISASDFKCVTAGRVGNMTAVVFIGRVFTGQPDPEAPFETGLKRLCGVKKGLRTFTDEAYGYRAVLVAYPERGIGYLSFIYDFSLPPYVVRKPVAELNHSAFLFASDGIYIKSEHRDARGISVVPLEVGVKTEVLGPTLKNCVFVINTVVDTSKLKIGTPLYNASGRYIKIG
;
A
#
# COMPACT_ATOMS: atom_id res chain seq x y z
N MET A 1 -5.19 46.62 43.77
CA MET A 1 -4.32 45.95 42.78
C MET A 1 -4.05 46.94 41.65
N ASN A 2 -2.80 47.31 41.42
CA ASN A 2 -2.44 48.42 40.53
C ASN A 2 -2.77 48.05 39.07
N ARG A 3 -3.51 48.88 38.33
CA ARG A 3 -3.93 48.56 36.94
C ARG A 3 -2.74 48.23 36.05
N LEU A 4 -1.60 48.86 36.32
CA LEU A 4 -0.32 48.59 35.66
C LEU A 4 0.18 47.15 35.92
N PHE A 5 0.03 46.65 37.15
CA PHE A 5 0.47 45.29 37.54
C PHE A 5 -0.37 44.20 36.86
N LEU A 6 -1.69 44.41 36.76
CA LEU A 6 -2.58 43.50 36.04
C LEU A 6 -2.25 43.47 34.53
N LEU A 7 -1.92 44.62 33.95
CA LEU A 7 -1.60 44.76 32.53
C LEU A 7 -0.27 44.05 32.17
N VAL A 8 0.72 44.13 33.06
CA VAL A 8 2.01 43.40 32.91
C VAL A 8 1.80 41.88 32.97
N ILE A 9 0.96 41.39 33.88
CA ILE A 9 0.63 39.96 33.98
C ILE A 9 -0.05 39.48 32.69
N ILE A 10 -1.03 40.22 32.19
CA ILE A 10 -1.74 39.86 30.95
C ILE A 10 -0.77 39.81 29.76
N LEU A 11 0.11 40.81 29.60
CA LEU A 11 1.12 40.83 28.54
C LEU A 11 2.08 39.62 28.62
N PHE A 12 2.50 39.26 29.83
CA PHE A 12 3.37 38.11 30.05
C PHE A 12 2.72 36.79 29.59
N PHE A 13 1.45 36.55 29.93
CA PHE A 13 0.72 35.37 29.47
C PHE A 13 0.48 35.37 27.95
N ILE A 14 0.21 36.53 27.35
CA ILE A 14 0.08 36.66 25.90
C ILE A 14 1.41 36.30 25.21
N LEU A 15 2.54 36.79 25.71
CA LEU A 15 3.85 36.47 25.16
C LEU A 15 4.20 34.98 25.27
N ILE A 16 3.87 34.35 26.40
CA ILE A 16 4.02 32.90 26.57
C ILE A 16 3.15 32.15 25.57
N PHE A 17 1.88 32.53 25.43
CA PHE A 17 0.94 31.89 24.52
C PHE A 17 1.41 32.01 23.06
N ILE A 18 1.85 33.21 22.64
CA ILE A 18 2.40 33.45 21.30
C ILE A 18 3.66 32.61 21.10
N SER A 19 4.58 32.56 22.07
CA SER A 19 5.80 31.74 21.98
C SER A 19 5.48 30.25 21.84
N PHE A 20 4.53 29.75 22.63
CA PHE A 20 4.09 28.35 22.55
C PHE A 20 3.43 28.05 21.21
N PHE A 21 2.59 28.96 20.73
CA PHE A 21 1.93 28.85 19.43
C PHE A 21 2.92 28.89 18.26
N ILE A 22 3.92 29.77 18.30
CA ILE A 22 5.00 29.83 17.29
C ILE A 22 5.81 28.53 17.30
N ASN A 23 6.19 28.00 18.47
CA ASN A 23 6.92 26.74 18.56
C ASN A 23 6.08 25.54 18.07
N TYR A 24 4.78 25.53 18.38
CA TYR A 24 3.84 24.54 17.87
C TYR A 24 3.73 24.59 16.34
N LEU A 25 3.56 25.79 15.77
CA LEU A 25 3.55 25.99 14.33
C LEU A 25 4.90 25.60 13.71
N TYR A 26 6.02 25.97 14.34
CA TYR A 26 7.36 25.66 13.84
C TYR A 26 7.61 24.15 13.79
N MET A 27 7.26 23.40 14.83
CA MET A 27 7.34 21.93 14.79
C MET A 27 6.44 21.35 13.69
N PHE A 28 5.23 21.87 13.52
CA PHE A 28 4.28 21.38 12.52
C PHE A 28 4.72 21.68 11.07
N PHE A 29 5.31 22.85 10.83
CA PHE A 29 5.79 23.24 9.49
C PHE A 29 7.16 22.66 9.15
N MET A 30 8.07 22.52 10.13
CA MET A 30 9.47 22.14 9.88
C MET A 30 9.73 20.63 9.92
N ASP A 31 8.83 19.79 10.44
CA ASP A 31 9.10 18.35 10.47
C ASP A 31 8.96 17.72 9.07
N GLU A 32 10.06 17.61 8.32
CA GLU A 32 10.13 16.97 7.01
C GLU A 32 9.66 15.51 7.05
N LYS A 33 9.68 14.88 8.23
CA LYS A 33 9.28 13.48 8.42
C LYS A 33 7.79 13.27 8.30
N ILE A 34 6.96 14.31 8.37
CA ILE A 34 5.51 14.21 8.17
C ILE A 34 5.17 13.56 6.82
N CYS A 35 6.03 13.71 5.81
CA CYS A 35 5.82 13.11 4.49
C CYS A 35 6.45 11.75 4.29
N TYR A 36 7.13 11.21 5.29
CA TYR A 36 7.69 9.88 5.25
C TYR A 36 6.83 8.93 6.06
N VAL A 37 6.49 7.78 5.48
CA VAL A 37 5.77 6.72 6.18
C VAL A 37 6.78 5.75 6.80
N ASN A 38 6.60 5.47 8.08
CA ASN A 38 7.49 4.62 8.85
C ASN A 38 7.06 3.15 8.76
N PHE A 39 7.19 2.55 7.58
CA PHE A 39 7.03 1.12 7.38
C PHE A 39 8.38 0.48 7.03
N ASN A 40 8.58 -0.74 7.51
CA ASN A 40 9.71 -1.55 7.06
C ASN A 40 9.50 -1.92 5.59
N VAL A 41 10.54 -1.76 4.78
CA VAL A 41 10.50 -2.06 3.34
C VAL A 41 11.47 -3.19 3.05
N ALA A 42 11.02 -4.17 2.27
CA ALA A 42 11.86 -5.20 1.69
C ALA A 42 11.79 -5.10 0.16
N CYS A 43 12.93 -4.92 -0.50
CA CYS A 43 13.02 -4.87 -1.95
C CYS A 43 13.55 -6.20 -2.49
N MET A 44 12.89 -6.70 -3.52
CA MET A 44 13.12 -8.04 -4.06
C MET A 44 13.53 -7.99 -5.53
N SER A 45 14.29 -9.01 -5.93
CA SER A 45 14.70 -9.25 -7.31
C SER A 45 13.58 -9.85 -8.15
N VAL A 46 13.69 -9.63 -9.46
CA VAL A 46 12.93 -10.37 -10.48
C VAL A 46 13.76 -11.57 -10.89
N GLU A 47 13.20 -12.76 -10.80
CA GLU A 47 13.95 -14.01 -10.95
C GLU A 47 13.22 -15.03 -11.80
N ASN A 48 13.98 -15.95 -12.40
CA ASN A 48 13.42 -17.14 -13.02
C ASN A 48 13.26 -18.23 -11.94
N ILE A 49 12.02 -18.57 -11.62
CA ILE A 49 11.67 -19.44 -10.50
C ILE A 49 10.65 -20.49 -10.92
N SER A 50 10.65 -21.62 -10.23
CA SER A 50 9.69 -22.71 -10.39
C SER A 50 8.91 -22.92 -9.09
N GLY A 51 7.63 -23.27 -9.20
CA GLY A 51 6.78 -23.50 -8.03
C GLY A 51 5.41 -24.06 -8.42
N VAL A 52 4.49 -24.00 -7.48
CA VAL A 52 3.13 -24.53 -7.62
C VAL A 52 2.14 -23.39 -7.75
N VAL A 53 1.24 -23.48 -8.72
CA VAL A 53 0.07 -22.61 -8.81
C VAL A 53 -1.06 -23.27 -8.04
N TYR A 54 -1.59 -22.57 -7.03
CA TYR A 54 -2.75 -22.99 -6.27
C TYR A 54 -4.03 -22.39 -6.85
N GLY A 55 -5.14 -23.09 -6.63
CA GLY A 55 -6.47 -22.64 -7.00
C GLY A 55 -6.96 -21.45 -6.17
N PRO A 56 -8.18 -20.99 -6.43
CA PRO A 56 -8.79 -19.91 -5.66
C PRO A 56 -9.00 -20.32 -4.19
N CYS A 57 -8.93 -19.34 -3.29
CA CYS A 57 -9.22 -19.51 -1.87
C CYS A 57 -10.50 -18.76 -1.47
N GLU A 58 -11.08 -19.16 -0.35
CA GLU A 58 -12.19 -18.44 0.28
C GLU A 58 -11.74 -17.91 1.64
N TYR A 59 -12.05 -16.64 1.92
CA TYR A 59 -11.84 -16.04 3.24
C TYR A 59 -13.06 -15.21 3.63
N SER A 60 -13.70 -15.53 4.75
CA SER A 60 -14.88 -14.82 5.25
C SER A 60 -14.55 -13.78 6.34
N GLY A 61 -13.28 -13.65 6.72
CA GLY A 61 -12.84 -12.63 7.67
C GLY A 61 -12.60 -11.27 7.04
N VAL A 62 -12.11 -10.32 7.87
CA VAL A 62 -11.78 -8.96 7.44
C VAL A 62 -10.29 -8.74 7.57
N ILE A 63 -9.65 -8.36 6.48
CA ILE A 63 -8.25 -7.93 6.45
C ILE A 63 -8.20 -6.41 6.56
N LYS A 64 -7.37 -5.92 7.47
CA LYS A 64 -7.11 -4.50 7.67
C LYS A 64 -5.63 -4.23 7.43
N VAL A 65 -5.35 -3.14 6.74
CA VAL A 65 -3.99 -2.57 6.66
C VAL A 65 -3.86 -1.44 7.68
N PRO A 66 -2.66 -1.23 8.23
CA PRO A 66 -2.43 -0.13 9.17
C PRO A 66 -2.52 1.24 8.48
N PRO A 67 -3.00 2.28 9.17
CA PRO A 67 -2.88 3.65 8.68
C PRO A 67 -1.40 4.04 8.52
N PRO A 68 -1.06 4.99 7.63
CA PRO A 68 -1.96 5.82 6.84
C PRO A 68 -2.32 5.22 5.46
N ILE A 69 -2.22 3.90 5.28
CA ILE A 69 -2.49 3.25 3.99
C ILE A 69 -3.99 3.19 3.73
N SER A 70 -4.42 3.70 2.59
CA SER A 70 -5.82 3.72 2.14
C SER A 70 -6.15 2.55 1.22
N ALA A 71 -5.94 1.32 1.72
CA ALA A 71 -6.32 0.09 1.02
C ALA A 71 -7.39 -0.68 1.80
N SER A 72 -8.40 -1.19 1.10
CA SER A 72 -9.55 -1.88 1.70
C SER A 72 -10.08 -3.01 0.82
N ASP A 73 -11.14 -3.68 1.29
CA ASP A 73 -11.90 -4.68 0.52
C ASP A 73 -11.05 -5.82 -0.04
N PHE A 74 -10.07 -6.25 0.76
CA PHE A 74 -9.19 -7.36 0.43
C PHE A 74 -9.99 -8.66 0.26
N LYS A 75 -9.89 -9.26 -0.93
CA LYS A 75 -10.46 -10.56 -1.25
C LYS A 75 -9.37 -11.60 -1.36
N CYS A 76 -9.62 -12.80 -0.84
CA CYS A 76 -8.73 -13.94 -1.01
C CYS A 76 -8.70 -14.32 -2.50
N VAL A 77 -7.50 -14.38 -3.09
CA VAL A 77 -7.33 -14.76 -4.50
C VAL A 77 -6.75 -16.15 -4.61
N THR A 78 -5.74 -16.47 -3.81
CA THR A 78 -5.20 -17.83 -3.70
C THR A 78 -4.54 -18.04 -2.35
N ALA A 79 -4.47 -19.29 -1.90
CA ALA A 79 -3.77 -19.68 -0.70
C ALA A 79 -3.16 -21.05 -0.92
N GLY A 80 -2.00 -21.30 -0.32
CA GLY A 80 -1.21 -22.50 -0.55
C GLY A 80 -0.07 -22.63 0.45
N ARG A 81 0.84 -23.57 0.20
CA ARG A 81 1.96 -23.87 1.09
C ARG A 81 3.27 -23.28 0.56
N VAL A 82 4.02 -22.65 1.45
CA VAL A 82 5.40 -22.19 1.23
C VAL A 82 6.26 -22.89 2.28
N GLY A 83 6.94 -23.95 1.86
CA GLY A 83 7.56 -24.89 2.80
C GLY A 83 6.54 -25.44 3.80
N ASN A 84 6.77 -25.18 5.09
CA ASN A 84 5.90 -25.65 6.18
C ASN A 84 4.82 -24.65 6.59
N MET A 85 4.71 -23.50 5.91
CA MET A 85 3.80 -22.42 6.28
C MET A 85 2.70 -22.26 5.25
N THR A 86 1.59 -21.67 5.69
CA THR A 86 0.50 -21.24 4.84
C THR A 86 0.78 -19.81 4.40
N ALA A 87 0.65 -19.57 3.11
CA ALA A 87 0.66 -18.23 2.56
C ALA A 87 -0.68 -17.94 1.90
N VAL A 88 -1.18 -16.73 2.09
CA VAL A 88 -2.47 -16.29 1.59
C VAL A 88 -2.27 -15.01 0.81
N VAL A 89 -2.77 -14.97 -0.42
CA VAL A 89 -2.71 -13.80 -1.27
C VAL A 89 -4.08 -13.14 -1.28
N PHE A 90 -4.11 -11.88 -0.84
CA PHE A 90 -5.28 -11.03 -0.93
C PHE A 90 -5.06 -9.92 -1.96
N ILE A 91 -6.12 -9.56 -2.67
CA ILE A 91 -6.15 -8.36 -3.52
C ILE A 91 -7.19 -7.40 -2.98
N GLY A 92 -6.73 -6.19 -2.63
CA GLY A 92 -7.54 -5.08 -2.16
C GLY A 92 -7.72 -3.99 -3.21
N ARG A 93 -8.59 -3.05 -2.89
CA ARG A 93 -8.77 -1.80 -3.63
C ARG A 93 -8.03 -0.68 -2.93
N VAL A 94 -7.39 0.18 -3.70
CA VAL A 94 -6.88 1.46 -3.23
C VAL A 94 -7.71 2.54 -3.89
N PHE A 95 -8.29 3.41 -3.07
CA PHE A 95 -8.97 4.61 -3.53
C PHE A 95 -8.12 5.80 -3.11
N THR A 96 -7.68 6.56 -4.08
CA THR A 96 -6.79 7.69 -3.88
C THR A 96 -7.18 8.84 -4.79
N GLY A 97 -6.36 9.89 -4.87
CA GLY A 97 -6.71 11.17 -5.47
C GLY A 97 -5.52 12.12 -5.45
N GLN A 98 -5.72 13.33 -5.95
CA GLN A 98 -4.66 14.35 -5.98
C GLN A 98 -4.07 14.65 -4.59
N PRO A 99 -2.85 15.22 -4.52
CA PRO A 99 -1.95 15.62 -5.61
C PRO A 99 -1.17 14.47 -6.28
N ASP A 100 -1.31 13.25 -5.78
CA ASP A 100 -0.64 12.08 -6.35
C ASP A 100 -1.62 10.91 -6.40
N PRO A 101 -2.16 10.57 -7.59
CA PRO A 101 -3.09 9.47 -7.77
C PRO A 101 -2.44 8.11 -7.57
N GLU A 102 -1.12 8.01 -7.45
CA GLU A 102 -0.40 6.78 -7.18
C GLU A 102 -0.06 6.65 -5.69
N ALA A 103 -0.22 7.70 -4.88
CA ALA A 103 0.06 7.63 -3.46
C ALA A 103 -1.03 6.81 -2.72
N PRO A 104 -0.70 5.65 -2.11
CA PRO A 104 -1.68 4.78 -1.44
C PRO A 104 -2.08 5.30 -0.05
N PHE A 105 -2.03 6.62 0.16
CA PHE A 105 -2.17 7.24 1.47
C PHE A 105 -3.46 8.02 1.61
N GLU A 106 -3.91 8.14 2.85
CA GLU A 106 -5.06 8.97 3.21
C GLU A 106 -4.95 10.39 2.64
N THR A 107 -6.07 10.92 2.12
CA THR A 107 -6.12 12.23 1.47
C THR A 107 -5.65 13.37 2.37
N GLY A 108 -5.92 13.31 3.68
CA GLY A 108 -5.45 14.31 4.63
C GLY A 108 -3.92 14.41 4.66
N LEU A 109 -3.25 13.26 4.71
CA LEU A 109 -1.79 13.18 4.71
C LEU A 109 -1.19 13.70 3.39
N LYS A 110 -1.78 13.32 2.26
CA LYS A 110 -1.33 13.80 0.94
C LYS A 110 -1.50 15.31 0.78
N ARG A 111 -2.62 15.88 1.25
CA ARG A 111 -2.85 17.34 1.22
C ARG A 111 -1.84 18.07 2.10
N LEU A 112 -1.59 17.57 3.31
CA LEU A 112 -0.58 18.12 4.22
C LEU A 112 0.80 18.15 3.55
N CYS A 113 1.19 17.04 2.94
CA CYS A 113 2.45 16.95 2.20
C CYS A 113 2.51 17.80 0.94
N GLY A 114 1.39 17.90 0.21
CA GLY A 114 1.30 18.76 -0.96
C GLY A 114 1.51 20.22 -0.59
N VAL A 115 0.84 20.72 0.45
CA VAL A 115 1.02 22.09 0.95
C VAL A 115 2.48 22.33 1.35
N LYS A 116 3.10 21.36 2.04
CA LYS A 116 4.52 21.45 2.43
C LYS A 116 5.46 21.50 1.22
N LYS A 117 5.15 20.77 0.14
CA LYS A 117 5.86 20.84 -1.15
C LYS A 117 5.47 22.03 -2.03
N GLY A 118 4.65 22.96 -1.54
CA GLY A 118 4.26 24.18 -2.25
C GLY A 118 3.09 24.02 -3.23
N LEU A 119 2.38 22.89 -3.21
CA LEU A 119 1.17 22.68 -4.00
C LEU A 119 -0.01 23.45 -3.38
N ARG A 120 -0.71 24.24 -4.18
CA ARG A 120 -1.80 25.13 -3.72
C ARG A 120 -3.19 24.71 -4.16
N THR A 121 -3.28 23.85 -5.16
CA THR A 121 -4.55 23.39 -5.75
C THR A 121 -4.57 21.88 -5.78
N PHE A 122 -5.66 21.30 -5.28
CA PHE A 122 -5.93 19.88 -5.30
C PHE A 122 -7.28 19.69 -5.97
N THR A 123 -7.36 18.80 -6.96
CA THR A 123 -8.66 18.42 -7.54
C THR A 123 -9.22 17.21 -6.80
N ASP A 124 -10.53 17.12 -6.67
CA ASP A 124 -11.20 16.00 -5.99
C ASP A 124 -11.40 14.80 -6.92
N GLU A 125 -10.42 14.54 -7.79
CA GLU A 125 -10.43 13.37 -8.66
C GLU A 125 -10.08 12.11 -7.86
N ALA A 126 -10.94 11.10 -7.99
CA ALA A 126 -10.71 9.79 -7.40
C ALA A 126 -10.06 8.84 -8.42
N TYR A 127 -8.98 8.20 -8.01
CA TYR A 127 -8.26 7.18 -8.77
C TYR A 127 -8.31 5.86 -8.01
N GLY A 128 -8.44 4.77 -8.76
CA GLY A 128 -8.56 3.43 -8.20
C GLY A 128 -7.50 2.48 -8.76
N TYR A 129 -6.74 1.82 -7.89
CA TYR A 129 -5.83 0.74 -8.28
C TYR A 129 -5.85 -0.41 -7.27
N ARG A 130 -4.93 -1.37 -7.39
CA ARG A 130 -4.92 -2.61 -6.61
C ARG A 130 -3.77 -2.68 -5.61
N ALA A 131 -4.08 -3.22 -4.44
CA ALA A 131 -3.09 -3.63 -3.45
C ALA A 131 -3.01 -5.17 -3.43
N VAL A 132 -1.80 -5.72 -3.32
CA VAL A 132 -1.53 -7.14 -3.13
C VAL A 132 -0.94 -7.34 -1.75
N LEU A 133 -1.58 -8.17 -0.95
CA LEU A 133 -1.10 -8.54 0.37
C LEU A 133 -0.82 -10.05 0.42
N VAL A 134 0.43 -10.42 0.63
CA VAL A 134 0.81 -11.81 0.97
C VAL A 134 0.91 -11.93 2.48
N ALA A 135 0.01 -12.68 3.10
CA ALA A 135 -0.02 -12.89 4.53
C ALA A 135 0.47 -14.30 4.89
N TYR A 136 1.27 -14.37 5.95
CA TYR A 136 1.68 -15.62 6.61
C TYR A 136 1.01 -15.68 7.99
N PRO A 137 -0.17 -16.37 8.11
CA PRO A 137 -0.94 -16.40 9.34
C PRO A 137 -0.13 -16.87 10.55
N GLU A 138 0.73 -17.87 10.36
CA GLU A 138 1.55 -18.46 11.43
C GLU A 138 2.62 -17.50 11.98
N ARG A 139 3.00 -16.47 11.20
CA ARG A 139 3.97 -15.45 11.61
C ARG A 139 3.33 -14.13 12.05
N GLY A 140 2.06 -13.92 11.73
CA GLY A 140 1.40 -12.62 11.93
C GLY A 140 1.98 -11.48 11.07
N ILE A 141 2.66 -11.83 9.96
CA ILE A 141 3.33 -10.88 9.05
C ILE A 141 2.61 -10.89 7.71
N GLY A 142 2.48 -9.70 7.12
CA GLY A 142 2.03 -9.48 5.75
C GLY A 142 3.03 -8.65 4.95
N TYR A 143 3.14 -8.96 3.67
CA TYR A 143 3.92 -8.23 2.67
C TYR A 143 2.95 -7.54 1.72
N LEU A 144 2.90 -6.22 1.80
CA LEU A 144 1.95 -5.39 1.06
C LEU A 144 2.65 -4.64 -0.05
N SER A 145 2.16 -4.78 -1.28
CA SER A 145 2.61 -4.04 -2.45
C SER A 145 1.43 -3.43 -3.19
N PHE A 146 1.69 -2.44 -4.03
CA PHE A 146 0.69 -1.84 -4.91
C PHE A 146 1.04 -2.14 -6.36
N ILE A 147 0.02 -2.26 -7.20
CA ILE A 147 0.18 -2.43 -8.64
C ILE A 147 -0.14 -1.09 -9.30
N TYR A 148 0.89 -0.49 -9.88
CA TYR A 148 0.87 0.80 -10.55
C TYR A 148 0.69 0.61 -12.06
N ASP A 149 -0.41 -0.01 -12.44
CA ASP A 149 -0.72 -0.23 -13.84
C ASP A 149 -1.72 0.86 -14.28
N PHE A 150 -1.19 2.05 -14.58
CA PHE A 150 -2.02 3.23 -14.84
C PHE A 150 -2.52 3.29 -16.28
N SER A 151 -3.84 3.50 -16.43
CA SER A 151 -4.43 4.63 -17.16
C SER A 151 -5.95 4.59 -17.06
N LEU A 152 -6.55 5.55 -16.34
CA LEU A 152 -7.56 6.50 -16.84
C LEU A 152 -8.35 7.16 -15.67
N PRO A 153 -8.83 8.41 -15.83
CA PRO A 153 -9.77 9.03 -14.90
C PRO A 153 -11.04 8.18 -14.77
N PRO A 154 -11.78 8.31 -13.64
CA PRO A 154 -12.91 7.44 -13.28
C PRO A 154 -14.06 7.42 -14.31
N TYR A 155 -14.02 8.27 -15.33
CA TYR A 155 -15.03 8.40 -16.39
C TYR A 155 -14.76 7.57 -17.65
N VAL A 156 -13.58 6.97 -17.80
CA VAL A 156 -13.31 6.08 -18.93
C VAL A 156 -13.28 4.65 -18.43
N VAL A 157 -14.44 4.02 -18.46
CA VAL A 157 -14.66 2.58 -18.26
C VAL A 157 -13.94 1.81 -19.36
N ARG A 158 -12.61 1.70 -19.27
CA ARG A 158 -11.86 0.63 -19.94
C ARG A 158 -11.65 -0.46 -18.91
N LYS A 159 -11.89 -1.70 -19.35
CA LYS A 159 -11.88 -2.91 -18.50
C LYS A 159 -10.76 -2.83 -17.47
N PRO A 160 -11.04 -3.11 -16.18
CA PRO A 160 -10.00 -3.19 -15.18
C PRO A 160 -8.90 -4.11 -15.72
N VAL A 161 -7.63 -3.75 -15.46
CA VAL A 161 -6.46 -4.62 -15.58
C VAL A 161 -6.93 -6.05 -15.35
N ALA A 162 -6.68 -6.92 -16.34
CA ALA A 162 -7.14 -8.30 -16.34
C ALA A 162 -7.05 -8.84 -14.91
N GLU A 163 -8.21 -9.14 -14.30
CA GLU A 163 -8.28 -9.41 -12.86
C GLU A 163 -7.17 -10.40 -12.50
N LEU A 164 -6.21 -9.93 -11.69
CA LEU A 164 -5.13 -10.78 -11.22
C LEU A 164 -5.77 -11.92 -10.44
N ASN A 165 -5.82 -13.07 -11.09
CA ASN A 165 -6.42 -14.27 -10.56
C ASN A 165 -5.33 -15.15 -9.95
N HIS A 166 -5.74 -16.27 -9.37
CA HIS A 166 -4.84 -17.23 -8.73
C HIS A 166 -3.68 -17.68 -9.65
N SER A 167 -3.87 -17.74 -10.98
CA SER A 167 -2.83 -18.16 -11.93
C SER A 167 -1.70 -17.13 -12.17
N ALA A 168 -1.85 -15.92 -11.62
CA ALA A 168 -0.78 -14.92 -11.61
C ALA A 168 0.25 -15.18 -10.51
N PHE A 169 -0.09 -16.01 -9.52
CA PHE A 169 0.72 -16.25 -8.34
C PHE A 169 1.34 -17.64 -8.35
N LEU A 170 2.57 -17.72 -7.87
CA LEU A 170 3.36 -18.93 -7.79
C LEU A 170 3.89 -19.11 -6.37
N PHE A 171 3.70 -20.30 -5.83
CA PHE A 171 4.15 -20.69 -4.50
C PHE A 171 5.42 -21.50 -4.64
N ALA A 172 6.56 -20.93 -4.25
CA ALA A 172 7.85 -21.62 -4.23
C ALA A 172 8.24 -22.01 -2.80
N SER A 173 9.39 -22.65 -2.64
CA SER A 173 9.88 -23.09 -1.31
C SER A 173 10.20 -21.92 -0.37
N ASP A 174 10.54 -20.76 -0.92
CA ASP A 174 11.11 -19.63 -0.19
C ASP A 174 10.21 -18.37 -0.20
N GLY A 175 9.04 -18.43 -0.84
CA GLY A 175 8.12 -17.31 -0.91
C GLY A 175 7.01 -17.44 -1.95
N ILE A 176 6.25 -16.34 -2.08
CA ILE A 176 5.22 -16.10 -3.07
C ILE A 176 5.71 -15.13 -4.11
N TYR A 177 5.37 -15.46 -5.35
CA TYR A 177 5.83 -14.78 -6.54
C TYR A 177 4.63 -14.38 -7.39
N ILE A 178 4.69 -13.20 -7.99
CA ILE A 178 3.72 -12.71 -8.97
C ILE A 178 4.37 -12.63 -10.35
N LYS A 179 3.64 -12.96 -11.42
CA LYS A 179 4.16 -12.85 -12.79
C LYS A 179 4.72 -11.45 -13.03
N SER A 180 5.94 -11.37 -13.54
CA SER A 180 6.62 -10.09 -13.81
C SER A 180 6.06 -9.34 -15.02
N GLU A 181 5.26 -10.02 -15.82
CA GLU A 181 4.73 -9.55 -17.09
C GLU A 181 3.27 -9.99 -17.23
N HIS A 182 2.44 -9.16 -17.83
CA HIS A 182 1.05 -9.45 -18.12
C HIS A 182 0.69 -8.96 -19.52
N ARG A 183 -0.45 -9.41 -20.08
CA ARG A 183 -0.93 -8.89 -21.36
C ARG A 183 -1.71 -7.60 -21.12
N ASP A 184 -1.47 -6.58 -21.96
CA ASP A 184 -2.19 -5.31 -21.91
C ASP A 184 -3.72 -5.50 -21.98
N ALA A 185 -4.50 -4.46 -21.68
CA ALA A 185 -5.96 -4.54 -21.68
C ALA A 185 -6.58 -5.01 -23.02
N ARG A 186 -5.81 -4.97 -24.12
CA ARG A 186 -6.18 -5.44 -25.46
C ARG A 186 -5.75 -6.89 -25.74
N GLY A 187 -4.93 -7.49 -24.89
CA GLY A 187 -4.40 -8.84 -25.06
C GLY A 187 -3.25 -8.95 -26.06
N ILE A 188 -2.77 -7.82 -26.60
CA ILE A 188 -1.88 -7.77 -27.77
C ILE A 188 -0.43 -7.77 -27.31
N SER A 189 -0.09 -6.90 -26.37
CA SER A 189 1.29 -6.67 -25.95
C SER A 189 1.55 -7.26 -24.58
N VAL A 190 2.74 -7.84 -24.39
CA VAL A 190 3.24 -8.21 -23.07
C VAL A 190 3.89 -6.96 -22.46
N VAL A 191 3.39 -6.55 -21.30
CA VAL A 191 3.84 -5.37 -20.56
C VAL A 191 4.39 -5.78 -19.20
N PRO A 192 5.46 -5.13 -18.71
CA PRO A 192 5.95 -5.34 -17.35
C PRO A 192 4.86 -5.02 -16.33
N LEU A 193 4.75 -5.85 -15.30
CA LEU A 193 3.92 -5.55 -14.15
C LEU A 193 4.66 -4.57 -13.24
N GLU A 194 4.13 -3.36 -13.07
CA GLU A 194 4.69 -2.39 -12.15
C GLU A 194 4.15 -2.62 -10.74
N VAL A 195 4.97 -3.21 -9.88
CA VAL A 195 4.68 -3.36 -8.44
C VAL A 195 5.65 -2.56 -7.60
N GLY A 196 5.18 -2.00 -6.49
CA GLY A 196 6.05 -1.34 -5.54
C GLY A 196 5.32 -0.68 -4.37
N VAL A 197 6.07 0.13 -3.63
CA VAL A 197 5.57 0.96 -2.52
C VAL A 197 6.19 2.35 -2.54
N LYS A 198 5.57 3.32 -1.86
CA LYS A 198 6.13 4.67 -1.67
C LYS A 198 6.48 4.88 -0.20
N THR A 199 7.71 5.20 0.15
CA THR A 199 8.06 5.55 1.55
C THR A 199 7.87 7.03 1.85
N GLU A 200 7.74 7.85 0.82
CA GLU A 200 7.38 9.26 0.92
C GLU A 200 6.06 9.49 0.19
N VAL A 201 5.15 10.22 0.83
CA VAL A 201 3.75 10.39 0.41
C VAL A 201 3.62 10.91 -1.02
N LEU A 202 4.50 11.84 -1.41
CA LEU A 202 4.59 12.41 -2.76
C LEU A 202 5.98 12.15 -3.36
N GLY A 203 6.57 11.03 -3.00
CA GLY A 203 7.87 10.59 -3.48
C GLY A 203 7.77 9.59 -4.62
N PRO A 204 8.92 9.09 -5.09
CA PRO A 204 8.98 8.07 -6.11
C PRO A 204 8.51 6.71 -5.58
N THR A 205 7.98 5.88 -6.48
CA THR A 205 7.71 4.48 -6.20
C THR A 205 9.01 3.68 -6.14
N LEU A 206 9.21 2.96 -5.05
CA LEU A 206 10.23 1.93 -4.91
C LEU A 206 9.74 0.65 -5.60
N LYS A 207 10.22 0.41 -6.82
CA LYS A 207 9.81 -0.74 -7.65
C LYS A 207 10.27 -2.05 -7.04
N ASN A 208 9.46 -3.09 -7.17
CA ASN A 208 9.69 -4.45 -6.65
C ASN A 208 9.94 -4.49 -5.14
N CYS A 209 9.38 -3.53 -4.41
CA CYS A 209 9.47 -3.46 -2.96
C CYS A 209 8.10 -3.63 -2.33
N VAL A 210 8.10 -4.18 -1.12
CA VAL A 210 6.89 -4.43 -0.31
C VAL A 210 7.04 -3.79 1.06
N PHE A 211 5.91 -3.36 1.64
CA PHE A 211 5.84 -3.05 3.06
C PHE A 211 5.72 -4.33 3.87
N VAL A 212 6.53 -4.46 4.91
CA VAL A 212 6.40 -5.51 5.92
C VAL A 212 5.51 -4.97 7.04
N ILE A 213 4.30 -5.52 7.13
CA ILE A 213 3.27 -5.07 8.07
C ILE A 213 2.81 -6.21 8.98
N ASN A 214 2.37 -5.89 10.19
CA ASN A 214 1.67 -6.86 11.03
C ASN A 214 0.30 -7.14 10.42
N THR A 215 -0.03 -8.41 10.20
CA THR A 215 -1.30 -8.83 9.60
C THR A 215 -1.84 -10.02 10.37
N VAL A 216 -3.11 -9.95 10.77
CA VAL A 216 -3.80 -11.04 11.46
C VAL A 216 -4.77 -11.69 10.50
N VAL A 217 -4.58 -12.99 10.22
CA VAL A 217 -5.47 -13.80 9.41
C VAL A 217 -6.04 -14.92 10.28
N ASP A 218 -7.35 -14.87 10.50
CA ASP A 218 -8.09 -15.93 11.18
C ASP A 218 -8.17 -17.19 10.30
N THR A 219 -7.30 -18.17 10.55
CA THR A 219 -7.20 -19.39 9.74
C THR A 219 -8.47 -20.25 9.79
N SER A 220 -9.32 -20.12 10.82
CA SER A 220 -10.59 -20.84 10.89
C SER A 220 -11.59 -20.39 9.81
N LYS A 221 -11.40 -19.18 9.26
CA LYS A 221 -12.21 -18.57 8.20
C LYS A 221 -11.59 -18.71 6.82
N LEU A 222 -10.45 -19.39 6.70
CA LEU A 222 -9.70 -19.58 5.47
C LEU A 222 -9.93 -20.98 4.91
N LYS A 223 -10.34 -21.06 3.65
CA LYS A 223 -10.27 -22.29 2.85
C LYS A 223 -9.19 -22.15 1.79
N ILE A 224 -8.22 -23.04 1.86
CA ILE A 224 -7.07 -23.08 0.95
C ILE A 224 -7.50 -23.72 -0.38
N GLY A 225 -6.99 -23.17 -1.49
CA GLY A 225 -7.22 -23.74 -2.82
C GLY A 225 -6.46 -25.06 -3.02
N THR A 226 -6.87 -25.86 -3.99
CA THR A 226 -6.13 -27.08 -4.35
C THR A 226 -4.87 -26.72 -5.17
N PRO A 227 -3.77 -27.49 -5.06
CA PRO A 227 -2.66 -27.35 -6.00
C PRO A 227 -3.13 -27.73 -7.40
N LEU A 228 -2.86 -26.90 -8.40
CA LEU A 228 -3.34 -27.10 -9.77
C LEU A 228 -2.25 -27.68 -10.69
N TYR A 229 -1.12 -27.00 -10.79
CA TYR A 229 -0.01 -27.40 -11.66
C TYR A 229 1.29 -26.72 -11.24
N ASN A 230 2.41 -27.29 -11.68
CA ASN A 230 3.72 -26.67 -11.56
C ASN A 230 3.91 -25.65 -12.69
N ALA A 231 4.46 -24.49 -12.38
CA ALA A 231 4.83 -23.49 -13.37
C ALA A 231 6.24 -22.99 -13.12
N SER A 232 6.86 -22.47 -14.19
CA SER A 232 8.16 -21.81 -14.13
C SER A 232 8.15 -20.60 -15.04
N GLY A 233 9.00 -19.63 -14.75
CA GLY A 233 9.15 -18.43 -15.58
C GLY A 233 9.70 -17.27 -14.79
N ARG A 234 9.50 -16.06 -15.33
CA ARG A 234 10.00 -14.82 -14.76
C ARG A 234 8.97 -14.19 -13.82
N TYR A 235 9.30 -14.11 -12.53
CA TYR A 235 8.41 -13.61 -11.49
C TYR A 235 9.10 -12.59 -10.58
N ILE A 236 8.28 -11.82 -9.85
CA ILE A 236 8.69 -10.86 -8.83
C ILE A 236 8.30 -11.46 -7.47
N LYS A 237 9.23 -11.54 -6.53
CA LYS A 237 8.93 -12.00 -5.17
C LYS A 237 8.15 -10.93 -4.41
N ILE A 238 7.05 -11.31 -3.79
CA ILE A 238 6.12 -10.41 -3.09
C ILE A 238 5.76 -10.86 -1.67
N GLY A 239 6.38 -11.94 -1.18
CA GLY A 239 6.26 -12.40 0.21
C GLY A 239 6.98 -13.72 0.42
#